data_AF-A0A382E687-F1
#
_entry.id   AF-A0A382E687-F1
#
_cell.length_a   1.000
_cell.length_b   1.000
_cell.length_c   1.000
_cell.angle_alpha   90.00
_cell.angle_beta   90.00
_cell.angle_gamma   90.00
#
_symmetry.space_group_name_H-M   'P 1'
#
loop_
_entity.id
_entity.type
_entity.pdbx_description
1 polymer ?
#
loop_
_entity_poly.entity_id
_entity_poly.type
_entity_poly.pdbx_seq_one_letter_code
_entity_poly.pdbx_strand_id
1 'polypeptide(L)'
;AKHLGKKLTSGIHRVSIPPDSGFAYAGELLQTIFLRHGLSFKNRKVSLRQVSSAGQLVYRHYNNLNLQDVIAGMMLYSNNFTANQLLLTTGMKRFGSPASLKKGRLAVEEYLTKELGISADQFRIAEGSGISRKNRLTPDAVLLLLKAFVPYQHLLPREKKIPYKTGTLRGVYSMAGYLSSDDPLYFVILLNQKKNHREKIRDILLATDFSSI
;
A
#
# COMPACT_ATOMS: atom_id res chain seq x y z
N ALA A 1 5.30 -13.24 -20.20
CA ALA A 1 4.11 -12.99 -21.04
C ALA A 1 3.81 -14.14 -21.99
N LYS A 2 4.80 -14.69 -22.71
CA LYS A 2 4.60 -15.74 -23.71
C LYS A 2 4.01 -17.01 -23.10
N HIS A 3 4.47 -17.42 -21.92
CA HIS A 3 3.93 -18.61 -21.25
C HIS A 3 2.47 -18.46 -20.79
N LEU A 4 2.12 -17.31 -20.19
CA LEU A 4 0.74 -17.03 -19.76
C LEU A 4 -0.22 -16.87 -20.96
N GLY A 5 0.29 -16.42 -22.11
CA GLY A 5 -0.50 -16.23 -23.33
C GLY A 5 -0.75 -17.50 -24.15
N LYS A 6 -0.04 -18.62 -23.92
CA LYS A 6 -0.15 -19.84 -24.75
C LYS A 6 -1.57 -20.44 -24.83
N LYS A 7 -2.39 -20.20 -23.81
CA LYS A 7 -3.75 -20.74 -23.71
C LYS A 7 -4.84 -19.74 -24.08
N LEU A 8 -4.46 -18.54 -24.53
CA LEU A 8 -5.39 -17.47 -24.85
C LEU A 8 -5.59 -17.39 -26.37
N THR A 9 -6.83 -17.20 -26.78
CA THR A 9 -7.16 -16.87 -28.17
C THR A 9 -6.69 -15.45 -28.50
N SER A 10 -6.66 -15.10 -29.79
CA SER A 10 -6.37 -13.71 -30.20
C SER A 10 -7.41 -12.75 -29.59
N GLY A 11 -6.96 -11.61 -29.04
CA GLY A 11 -7.83 -10.60 -28.45
C GLY A 11 -7.22 -9.90 -27.23
N ILE A 12 -8.03 -9.03 -26.60
CA ILE A 12 -7.67 -8.33 -25.36
C ILE A 12 -8.11 -9.19 -24.17
N HIS A 13 -7.14 -9.62 -23.36
CA HIS A 13 -7.38 -10.47 -22.19
C HIS A 13 -6.88 -9.82 -20.91
N ARG A 14 -7.65 -9.94 -19.83
CA ARG A 14 -7.17 -9.63 -18.49
C ARG A 14 -6.58 -10.89 -17.88
N VAL A 15 -5.27 -10.91 -17.70
CA VAL A 15 -4.55 -12.07 -17.15
C VAL A 15 -4.07 -11.73 -15.74
N SER A 16 -4.49 -12.54 -14.77
CA SER A 16 -3.88 -12.51 -13.43
C SER A 16 -2.56 -13.27 -13.47
N ILE A 17 -1.48 -12.66 -12.98
CA ILE A 17 -0.18 -13.33 -12.91
C ILE A 17 -0.19 -14.26 -11.70
N PRO A 18 0.04 -15.57 -11.88
CA PRO A 18 0.13 -16.51 -10.75
C PRO A 18 1.25 -16.10 -9.78
N PRO A 19 1.11 -16.36 -8.46
CA PRO A 19 2.08 -15.93 -7.44
C PRO A 19 3.54 -16.26 -7.77
N ASP A 20 3.80 -17.47 -8.27
CA ASP A 20 5.17 -17.95 -8.55
C ASP A 20 5.67 -17.58 -9.96
N SER A 21 4.85 -16.89 -10.75
CA SER A 21 5.15 -16.55 -12.14
C SER A 21 5.63 -15.11 -12.32
N GLY A 22 5.66 -14.29 -11.26
CA GLY A 22 6.03 -12.87 -11.36
C GLY A 22 7.41 -12.63 -11.98
N PHE A 23 8.41 -13.37 -11.53
CA PHE A 23 9.78 -13.26 -12.04
C PHE A 23 9.91 -13.74 -13.48
N ALA A 24 9.32 -14.89 -13.82
CA ALA A 24 9.31 -15.41 -15.18
C ALA A 24 8.59 -14.44 -16.13
N TYR A 25 7.46 -13.88 -15.70
CA TYR A 25 6.72 -12.88 -16.45
C TYR A 25 7.56 -11.64 -16.75
N ALA A 26 8.21 -11.06 -15.73
CA ALA A 26 9.06 -9.88 -15.88
C ALA A 26 10.27 -10.14 -16.79
N GLY A 27 10.96 -11.27 -16.60
CA GLY A 27 12.10 -11.64 -17.44
C GLY A 27 11.72 -11.89 -18.91
N GLU A 28 10.58 -12.53 -19.16
CA GLU A 28 10.06 -12.71 -20.52
C GLU A 28 9.63 -11.40 -21.18
N LEU A 29 9.04 -10.48 -20.42
CA LEU A 29 8.65 -9.17 -20.91
C LEU A 29 9.89 -8.39 -21.34
N LEU A 30 10.93 -8.35 -20.48
CA LEU A 30 12.18 -7.69 -20.79
C LEU A 30 12.88 -8.30 -22.01
N GLN A 31 12.95 -9.64 -22.08
CA GLN A 31 13.49 -10.34 -23.25
C GLN A 31 12.71 -9.98 -24.53
N THR A 32 11.38 -9.86 -24.46
CA THR A 32 10.56 -9.48 -25.61
C THR A 32 10.84 -8.06 -26.07
N ILE A 33 10.98 -7.11 -25.14
CA ILE A 33 11.36 -5.72 -25.45
C ILE A 33 12.72 -5.68 -26.13
N PHE A 34 13.72 -6.37 -25.59
CA PHE A 34 15.06 -6.42 -26.18
C PHE A 34 15.10 -7.03 -27.58
N LEU A 35 14.36 -8.13 -27.82
CA LEU A 35 14.24 -8.72 -29.16
C LEU A 35 13.61 -7.74 -30.16
N ARG A 36 12.62 -6.93 -29.75
CA ARG A 36 12.01 -5.91 -30.61
C ARG A 36 12.97 -4.76 -30.97
N HIS A 37 13.96 -4.50 -30.12
CA HIS A 37 15.02 -3.52 -30.37
C HIS A 37 16.27 -4.14 -31.03
N GLY A 38 16.16 -5.34 -31.59
CA GLY A 38 17.23 -5.95 -32.40
C GLY A 38 18.31 -6.69 -31.60
N LEU A 39 18.19 -6.83 -30.28
CA LEU A 39 19.10 -7.66 -29.50
C LEU A 39 18.83 -9.15 -29.75
N SER A 40 19.86 -9.99 -29.65
CA SER A 40 19.75 -11.44 -29.73
C SER A 40 20.22 -12.11 -28.43
N PHE A 41 19.67 -13.29 -28.15
CA PHE A 41 19.98 -14.08 -26.96
C PHE A 41 20.46 -15.47 -27.39
N LYS A 42 21.65 -15.89 -26.92
CA LYS A 42 22.14 -17.26 -27.10
C LYS A 42 21.20 -18.28 -26.44
N ASN A 43 20.69 -17.95 -25.26
CA ASN A 43 19.71 -18.76 -24.54
C ASN A 43 18.46 -17.92 -24.23
N ARG A 44 17.29 -18.42 -24.66
CA ARG A 44 16.00 -17.75 -24.46
C ARG A 44 15.27 -18.19 -23.19
N LYS A 45 15.77 -19.20 -22.46
CA LYS A 45 15.16 -19.67 -21.22
C LYS A 45 15.38 -18.66 -20.09
N VAL A 46 14.31 -18.02 -19.65
CA VAL A 46 14.31 -17.14 -18.48
C VAL A 46 14.38 -18.00 -17.21
N SER A 47 15.28 -17.67 -16.29
CA SER A 47 15.40 -18.33 -14.99
C SER A 47 15.89 -17.37 -13.92
N LEU A 48 15.49 -17.59 -12.67
CA LEU A 48 16.04 -16.89 -11.52
C LEU A 48 17.41 -17.45 -11.17
N ARG A 49 18.38 -16.56 -10.93
CA ARG A 49 19.72 -16.90 -10.47
C ARG A 49 20.24 -15.83 -9.53
N GLN A 50 21.10 -16.23 -8.60
CA GLN A 50 21.86 -15.28 -7.79
C GLN A 50 22.87 -14.57 -8.69
N VAL A 51 22.96 -13.25 -8.55
CA VAL A 51 23.98 -12.45 -9.27
C VAL A 51 25.34 -12.71 -8.60
N SER A 52 26.36 -13.02 -9.41
CA SER A 52 27.72 -13.23 -8.89
C SER A 52 28.33 -11.90 -8.42
N SER A 53 29.28 -11.96 -7.50
CA SER A 53 30.03 -10.78 -7.04
C SER A 53 30.82 -10.09 -8.16
N ALA A 54 31.15 -10.81 -9.23
CA ALA A 54 31.79 -10.28 -10.44
C ALA A 54 30.80 -9.59 -11.41
N GLY A 55 29.51 -9.56 -11.10
CA GLY A 55 28.50 -8.92 -11.95
C GLY A 55 28.69 -7.41 -12.04
N GLN A 56 28.77 -6.88 -13.27
CA GLN A 56 28.81 -5.45 -13.51
C GLN A 56 27.39 -4.87 -13.56
N LEU A 57 27.14 -3.79 -12.83
CA LEU A 57 25.89 -3.03 -12.96
C LEU A 57 25.87 -2.30 -14.31
N VAL A 58 24.99 -2.73 -15.22
CA VAL A 58 24.86 -2.11 -16.54
C VAL A 58 23.84 -0.97 -16.53
N TYR A 59 22.77 -1.09 -15.75
CA TYR A 59 21.71 -0.11 -15.72
C TYR A 59 20.99 -0.12 -14.37
N ARG A 60 20.63 1.08 -13.90
CA ARG A 60 19.72 1.27 -12.77
C ARG A 60 18.66 2.28 -13.17
N HIS A 61 17.41 1.83 -13.13
CA HIS A 61 16.27 2.72 -13.28
C HIS A 61 15.98 3.42 -11.95
N TYR A 62 15.82 4.73 -11.98
CA TYR A 62 15.33 5.50 -10.86
C TYR A 62 13.89 5.91 -11.15
N ASN A 63 13.01 5.76 -10.16
CA ASN A 63 11.65 6.27 -10.28
C ASN A 63 11.71 7.80 -10.32
N ASN A 64 10.99 8.41 -11.25
CA ASN A 64 10.89 9.86 -11.35
C ASN A 64 10.05 10.46 -10.20
N LEU A 65 9.24 9.63 -9.54
CA LEU A 65 8.44 10.01 -8.37
C LEU A 65 9.24 9.84 -7.08
N ASN A 66 9.13 10.82 -6.18
CA ASN A 66 9.69 10.71 -4.84
C ASN A 66 8.77 9.86 -3.93
N LEU A 67 9.19 9.60 -2.68
CA LEU A 67 8.41 8.77 -1.75
C LEU A 67 7.03 9.37 -1.42
N GLN A 68 6.94 10.69 -1.26
CA GLN A 68 5.66 11.36 -0.99
C GLN A 68 4.71 11.25 -2.18
N ASP A 69 5.20 11.39 -3.42
CA ASP A 69 4.41 11.19 -4.63
C ASP A 69 3.84 9.76 -4.71
N VAL A 70 4.69 8.76 -4.40
CA VAL A 70 4.28 7.34 -4.36
C VAL A 70 3.22 7.10 -3.28
N ILE A 71 3.39 7.70 -2.10
CA ILE A 71 2.42 7.61 -1.00
C ILE A 71 1.11 8.32 -1.36
N ALA A 72 1.15 9.51 -1.95
CA ALA A 72 -0.04 10.25 -2.38
C ALA A 72 -0.83 9.44 -3.42
N GLY A 73 -0.15 8.88 -4.43
CA GLY A 73 -0.77 7.98 -5.41
C GLY A 73 -1.36 6.72 -4.76
N MET A 74 -0.65 6.13 -3.79
CA MET A 74 -1.15 4.98 -3.02
C MET A 74 -2.41 5.33 -2.23
N MET A 75 -2.44 6.49 -1.56
CA MET A 75 -3.58 6.94 -0.77
C MET A 75 -4.80 7.25 -1.65
N LEU A 76 -4.59 7.94 -2.77
CA LEU A 76 -5.63 8.30 -3.75
C LEU A 76 -6.28 7.06 -4.38
N TYR A 77 -5.47 6.15 -4.92
CA TYR A 77 -5.97 4.97 -5.64
C TYR A 77 -6.16 3.75 -4.74
N SER A 78 -5.89 3.87 -3.43
CA SER A 78 -5.91 2.77 -2.47
C SER A 78 -5.10 1.55 -2.96
N ASN A 79 -3.88 1.80 -3.44
CA ASN A 79 -3.09 0.82 -4.16
C ASN A 79 -2.45 -0.21 -3.21
N ASN A 80 -3.07 -1.39 -3.11
CA ASN A 80 -2.65 -2.46 -2.22
C ASN A 80 -1.24 -3.01 -2.53
N PHE A 81 -0.85 -3.02 -3.81
CA PHE A 81 0.48 -3.47 -4.20
C PHE A 81 1.54 -2.52 -3.64
N THR A 82 1.36 -1.21 -3.86
CA THR A 82 2.28 -0.17 -3.36
C THR A 82 2.37 -0.20 -1.84
N ALA A 83 1.24 -0.30 -1.13
CA ALA A 83 1.22 -0.39 0.33
C ALA A 83 2.05 -1.56 0.88
N ASN A 84 1.91 -2.74 0.26
CA ASN A 84 2.71 -3.90 0.66
C ASN A 84 4.18 -3.79 0.26
N GLN A 85 4.51 -3.17 -0.88
CA GLN A 85 5.91 -2.90 -1.24
C GLN A 85 6.57 -1.92 -0.27
N LEU A 86 5.85 -0.88 0.17
CA LEU A 86 6.33 0.04 1.20
C LEU A 86 6.57 -0.68 2.53
N LEU A 87 5.64 -1.51 3.00
CA LEU A 87 5.82 -2.31 4.21
C LEU A 87 7.07 -3.20 4.16
N LEU A 88 7.25 -3.93 3.05
CA LEU A 88 8.40 -4.80 2.83
C LEU A 88 9.71 -4.00 2.79
N THR A 89 9.69 -2.84 2.12
CA THR A 89 10.85 -1.95 2.00
C THR A 89 11.25 -1.35 3.34
N THR A 90 10.28 -0.91 4.15
CA THR A 90 10.51 -0.42 5.51
C THR A 90 11.17 -1.48 6.38
N GLY A 91 10.64 -2.72 6.36
CA GLY A 91 11.24 -3.84 7.08
C GLY A 91 12.65 -4.18 6.63
N MET A 92 12.90 -4.16 5.32
CA MET A 92 14.23 -4.38 4.75
C MET A 92 15.21 -3.26 5.13
N LYS A 93 14.77 -2.00 5.12
CA LYS A 93 15.60 -0.86 5.52
C LYS A 93 15.94 -0.90 7.00
N ARG A 94 15.00 -1.34 7.84
CA ARG A 94 15.19 -1.43 9.29
C ARG A 94 16.01 -2.65 9.74
N PHE A 95 15.80 -3.82 9.12
CA PHE A 95 16.35 -5.11 9.56
C PHE A 95 17.19 -5.84 8.49
N GLY A 96 17.62 -5.14 7.45
CA GLY A 96 18.43 -5.66 6.36
C GLY A 96 17.69 -6.57 5.38
N SER A 97 18.39 -6.91 4.29
CA SER A 97 17.91 -7.84 3.25
C SER A 97 17.91 -9.31 3.71
N PRO A 98 17.16 -10.21 3.05
CA PRO A 98 16.09 -9.92 2.10
C PRO A 98 14.86 -9.30 2.80
N ALA A 99 14.01 -8.64 2.03
CA ALA A 99 12.72 -8.16 2.50
C ALA A 99 11.81 -9.33 2.92
N SER A 100 11.07 -9.16 4.00
CA SER A 100 10.09 -10.16 4.44
C SER A 100 8.91 -9.50 5.16
N LEU A 101 7.74 -10.16 5.11
CA LEU A 101 6.56 -9.66 5.79
C LEU A 101 6.76 -9.55 7.31
N LYS A 102 7.50 -10.51 7.90
CA LYS A 102 7.86 -10.49 9.33
C LYS A 102 8.65 -9.22 9.67
N LYS A 103 9.70 -8.89 8.90
CA LYS A 103 10.51 -7.68 9.12
C LYS A 103 9.68 -6.41 8.92
N GLY A 104 8.83 -6.37 7.90
CA GLY A 104 7.95 -5.22 7.66
C GLY A 104 6.98 -4.97 8.81
N ARG A 105 6.31 -6.03 9.27
CA ARG A 105 5.43 -5.97 10.45
C ARG A 105 6.18 -5.49 11.68
N LEU A 106 7.30 -6.12 12.02
CA LEU A 106 8.11 -5.71 13.18
C LEU A 106 8.48 -4.24 13.12
N ALA A 107 8.83 -3.69 11.94
CA ALA A 107 9.21 -2.29 11.82
C ALA A 107 8.03 -1.35 12.10
N VAL A 108 6.83 -1.70 11.63
CA VAL A 108 5.60 -0.93 11.94
C VAL A 108 5.22 -1.10 13.41
N GLU A 109 5.24 -2.31 13.94
CA GLU A 109 4.91 -2.59 15.35
C GLU A 109 5.87 -1.85 16.30
N GLU A 110 7.18 -1.77 15.98
CA GLU A 110 8.15 -0.94 16.70
C GLU A 110 7.78 0.54 16.65
N TYR A 111 7.44 1.08 15.48
CA TYR A 111 7.04 2.49 15.34
C TYR A 111 5.77 2.81 16.14
N LEU A 112 4.73 1.97 16.03
CA LEU A 112 3.46 2.17 16.73
C LEU A 112 3.66 2.18 18.26
N THR A 113 4.47 1.25 18.78
CA THR A 113 4.68 1.12 20.22
C THR A 113 5.67 2.14 20.77
N LYS A 114 6.84 2.29 20.14
CA LYS A 114 7.95 3.09 20.68
C LYS A 114 7.83 4.56 20.38
N GLU A 115 7.34 4.93 19.19
CA GLU A 115 7.25 6.32 18.76
C GLU A 115 5.87 6.92 19.04
N LEU A 116 4.80 6.14 18.83
CA LEU A 116 3.42 6.63 19.01
C LEU A 116 2.80 6.25 20.36
N GLY A 117 3.46 5.42 21.17
CA GLY A 117 2.95 4.97 22.46
C GLY A 117 1.66 4.14 22.38
N ILE A 118 1.34 3.58 21.21
CA ILE A 118 0.13 2.76 21.01
C ILE A 118 0.37 1.39 21.65
N SER A 119 -0.53 0.97 22.54
CA SER A 119 -0.41 -0.32 23.22
C SER A 119 -0.61 -1.49 22.25
N ALA A 120 0.10 -2.60 22.50
CA ALA A 120 0.14 -3.75 21.61
C ALA A 120 -1.22 -4.48 21.48
N ASP A 121 -2.14 -4.29 22.42
CA ASP A 121 -3.52 -4.81 22.37
C ASP A 121 -4.44 -3.97 21.47
N GLN A 122 -4.04 -2.73 21.15
CA GLN A 122 -4.81 -1.83 20.30
C GLN A 122 -4.62 -2.08 18.79
N PHE A 123 -3.66 -2.94 18.41
CA PHE A 123 -3.41 -3.24 17.01
C PHE A 123 -3.01 -4.70 16.75
N ARG A 124 -3.20 -5.12 15.51
CA ARG A 124 -2.58 -6.31 14.93
C ARG A 124 -2.31 -6.03 13.47
N ILE A 125 -1.03 -5.98 13.09
CA ILE A 125 -0.64 -5.78 11.70
C ILE A 125 -0.36 -7.13 11.07
N ALA A 126 -1.13 -7.53 10.07
CA ALA A 126 -0.89 -8.73 9.29
C ALA A 126 -0.16 -8.43 7.98
N GLU A 127 -0.49 -7.30 7.34
CA GLU A 127 0.10 -6.79 6.10
C GLU A 127 -0.24 -5.31 5.91
N GLY A 128 0.31 -4.65 4.88
CA GLY A 128 0.33 -3.19 4.77
C GLY A 128 -0.85 -2.57 4.04
N SER A 129 -1.61 -3.33 3.27
CA SER A 129 -2.70 -2.81 2.41
C SER A 129 -4.06 -2.73 3.09
N GLY A 130 -4.30 -3.50 4.15
CA GLY A 130 -5.59 -3.57 4.81
C GLY A 130 -6.52 -4.69 4.30
N ILE A 131 -6.16 -5.42 3.23
CA ILE A 131 -6.98 -6.54 2.70
C ILE A 131 -7.11 -7.68 3.73
N SER A 132 -6.06 -7.92 4.51
CA SER A 132 -6.08 -9.04 5.45
C SER A 132 -7.13 -8.82 6.53
N ARG A 133 -8.09 -9.74 6.61
CA ARG A 133 -9.06 -9.81 7.71
C ARG A 133 -8.42 -10.08 9.08
N LYS A 134 -7.10 -10.24 9.17
CA LYS A 134 -6.36 -10.34 10.44
C LYS A 134 -5.86 -8.98 10.94
N ASN A 135 -5.90 -7.93 10.11
CA ASN A 135 -5.57 -6.57 10.56
C ASN A 135 -6.58 -6.08 11.60
N ARG A 136 -6.10 -5.51 12.70
CA ARG A 136 -6.93 -4.88 13.74
C ARG A 136 -6.30 -3.56 14.15
N LEU A 137 -7.14 -2.55 14.35
CA LEU A 137 -6.80 -1.26 14.92
C LEU A 137 -8.01 -0.79 15.72
N THR A 138 -7.82 -0.28 16.93
CA THR A 138 -8.86 0.45 17.66
C THR A 138 -9.04 1.85 17.09
N PRO A 139 -10.19 2.52 17.29
CA PRO A 139 -10.35 3.92 16.93
C PRO A 139 -9.27 4.82 17.53
N ASP A 140 -8.89 4.60 18.79
CA ASP A 140 -7.87 5.40 19.49
C ASP A 140 -6.48 5.25 18.85
N ALA A 141 -6.11 4.05 18.41
CA ALA A 141 -4.86 3.84 17.69
C ALA A 141 -4.85 4.58 16.35
N VAL A 142 -5.98 4.59 15.63
CA VAL A 142 -6.12 5.35 14.38
C VAL A 142 -6.05 6.86 14.65
N LEU A 143 -6.64 7.34 15.75
CA LEU A 143 -6.55 8.74 16.15
C LEU A 143 -5.10 9.18 16.41
N LEU A 144 -4.33 8.38 17.16
CA LEU A 144 -2.90 8.65 17.40
C LEU A 144 -2.09 8.64 16.09
N LEU A 145 -2.42 7.74 15.16
CA LEU A 145 -1.85 7.74 13.82
C LEU A 145 -2.18 9.01 13.04
N LEU A 146 -3.42 9.50 13.08
CA LEU A 146 -3.80 10.76 12.43
C LEU A 146 -3.03 11.94 13.02
N LYS A 147 -2.90 12.01 14.35
CA LYS A 147 -2.10 13.06 15.01
C LYS A 147 -0.65 13.07 14.51
N ALA A 148 -0.02 11.90 14.45
CA ALA A 148 1.33 11.76 13.90
C ALA A 148 1.42 12.08 12.40
N PHE A 149 0.31 11.91 11.66
CA PHE A 149 0.24 12.12 10.22
C PHE A 149 -0.10 13.56 9.81
N VAL A 150 -0.32 14.49 10.77
CA VAL A 150 -0.65 15.90 10.49
C VAL A 150 0.33 16.58 9.51
N PRO A 151 1.67 16.45 9.64
CA PRO A 151 2.61 17.05 8.68
C PRO A 151 2.44 16.52 7.24
N TYR A 152 1.83 15.33 7.10
CA TYR A 152 1.64 14.60 5.86
C TYR A 152 0.17 14.56 5.40
N GLN A 153 -0.73 15.30 6.07
CA GLN A 153 -2.17 15.27 5.76
C GLN A 153 -2.49 15.63 4.30
N HIS A 154 -1.62 16.41 3.65
CA HIS A 154 -1.72 16.79 2.24
C HIS A 154 -1.59 15.60 1.27
N LEU A 155 -1.07 14.46 1.74
CA LEU A 155 -0.98 13.22 0.96
C LEU A 155 -2.30 12.44 0.92
N LEU A 156 -3.30 12.80 1.73
CA LEU A 156 -4.62 12.18 1.68
C LEU A 156 -5.44 12.73 0.51
N PRO A 157 -6.27 11.89 -0.12
CA PRO A 157 -7.27 12.40 -1.06
C PRO A 157 -8.26 13.30 -0.32
N ARG A 158 -8.78 14.29 -1.05
CA ARG A 158 -9.77 15.24 -0.54
C ARG A 158 -11.09 15.07 -1.28
N GLU A 159 -12.18 14.97 -0.53
CA GLU A 159 -13.54 15.09 -1.05
C GLU A 159 -14.20 16.28 -0.36
N LYS A 160 -14.77 17.22 -1.14
CA LYS A 160 -15.36 18.47 -0.61
C LYS A 160 -14.41 19.21 0.35
N LYS A 161 -13.12 19.28 0.01
CA LYS A 161 -12.00 19.86 0.79
C LYS A 161 -11.56 19.08 2.04
N ILE A 162 -12.25 18.02 2.41
CA ILE A 162 -11.97 17.23 3.62
C ILE A 162 -10.97 16.12 3.28
N PRO A 163 -9.76 16.12 3.87
CA PRO A 163 -8.77 15.07 3.66
C PRO A 163 -9.10 13.84 4.51
N TYR A 164 -9.33 12.70 3.85
CA TYR A 164 -9.59 11.43 4.54
C TYR A 164 -9.20 10.21 3.72
N LYS A 165 -8.99 9.09 4.41
CA LYS A 165 -8.85 7.77 3.79
C LYS A 165 -10.06 6.91 4.06
N THR A 166 -10.48 6.17 3.04
CA THR A 166 -11.51 5.14 3.13
C THR A 166 -10.91 3.74 3.20
N GLY A 167 -11.60 2.82 3.85
CA GLY A 167 -11.38 1.39 3.74
C GLY A 167 -12.70 0.66 3.51
N THR A 168 -12.73 -0.27 2.55
CA THR A 168 -13.93 -1.03 2.21
C THR A 168 -13.57 -2.47 1.94
N LEU A 169 -14.15 -3.38 2.73
CA LEU A 169 -14.19 -4.81 2.46
C LEU A 169 -15.63 -5.29 2.67
N ARG A 170 -15.94 -6.51 2.23
CA ARG A 170 -17.26 -7.10 2.52
C ARG A 170 -17.48 -7.16 4.04
N GLY A 171 -18.46 -6.38 4.51
CA GLY A 171 -18.84 -6.28 5.92
C GLY A 171 -17.99 -5.33 6.76
N VAL A 172 -17.08 -4.55 6.15
CA VAL A 172 -16.20 -3.61 6.84
C VAL A 172 -16.16 -2.30 6.05
N TYR A 173 -16.53 -1.20 6.71
CA TYR A 173 -16.56 0.14 6.13
C TYR A 173 -15.89 1.11 7.09
N SER A 174 -14.75 1.67 6.71
CA SER A 174 -13.99 2.61 7.53
C SER A 174 -13.71 3.93 6.82
N MET A 175 -13.62 5.00 7.61
CA MET A 175 -13.15 6.33 7.23
C MET A 175 -12.27 6.87 8.35
N ALA A 176 -11.19 7.56 8.02
CA ALA A 176 -10.41 8.30 8.99
C ALA A 176 -9.79 9.52 8.32
N GLY A 177 -9.83 10.68 8.97
CA GLY A 177 -9.34 11.92 8.38
C GLY A 177 -9.49 13.11 9.32
N TYR A 178 -9.48 14.29 8.71
CA TYR A 178 -9.50 15.58 9.40
C TYR A 178 -10.71 16.40 8.97
N LEU A 179 -11.37 17.05 9.92
CA LEU A 179 -12.39 18.06 9.66
C LEU A 179 -11.71 19.42 9.45
N SER A 180 -12.32 20.30 8.67
CA SER A 180 -11.78 21.63 8.39
C SER A 180 -12.11 22.57 9.55
N SER A 181 -11.10 22.99 10.29
CA SER A 181 -11.17 23.96 11.40
C SER A 181 -9.80 24.62 11.59
N ASP A 182 -9.73 25.74 12.31
CA ASP A 182 -8.47 26.45 12.60
C ASP A 182 -7.48 25.54 13.35
N ASP A 183 -8.00 24.72 14.27
CA ASP A 183 -7.31 23.56 14.85
C ASP A 183 -7.91 22.27 14.27
N PRO A 184 -7.15 21.40 13.59
CA PRO A 184 -7.71 20.26 12.88
C PRO A 184 -8.36 19.27 13.84
N LEU A 185 -9.69 19.16 13.78
CA LEU A 185 -10.41 18.08 14.45
C LEU A 185 -10.21 16.78 13.68
N TYR A 186 -10.10 15.67 14.40
CA TYR A 186 -9.86 14.35 13.85
C TYR A 186 -11.15 13.54 13.90
N PHE A 187 -11.39 12.69 12.91
CA PHE A 187 -12.49 11.74 12.97
C PHE A 187 -12.06 10.34 12.55
N VAL A 188 -12.65 9.35 13.22
CA VAL A 188 -12.43 7.93 12.94
C VAL A 188 -13.78 7.21 12.96
N ILE A 189 -14.11 6.56 11.85
CA ILE A 189 -15.30 5.74 11.68
C ILE A 189 -14.84 4.32 11.33
N LEU A 190 -15.05 3.34 12.21
CA LEU A 190 -14.75 1.94 11.97
C LEU A 190 -16.01 1.09 12.13
N LEU A 191 -16.60 0.63 11.01
CA LEU A 191 -17.88 -0.09 11.03
C LEU A 191 -17.71 -1.53 10.53
N ASN A 192 -17.91 -2.50 11.42
CA ASN A 192 -17.98 -3.93 11.09
C ASN A 192 -19.45 -4.38 11.05
N GLN A 193 -20.11 -4.18 9.91
CA GLN A 193 -21.55 -4.39 9.76
C GLN A 193 -21.91 -4.76 8.31
N LYS A 194 -23.13 -5.29 8.09
CA LYS A 194 -23.58 -5.72 6.76
C LYS A 194 -23.78 -4.55 5.79
N LYS A 195 -24.53 -3.52 6.20
CA LYS A 195 -24.87 -2.35 5.38
C LYS A 195 -23.84 -1.25 5.55
N ASN A 196 -23.52 -0.54 4.48
CA ASN A 196 -22.60 0.60 4.56
C ASN A 196 -23.34 1.85 5.05
N HIS A 197 -23.05 2.31 6.26
CA HIS A 197 -23.58 3.56 6.82
C HIS A 197 -22.52 4.66 7.00
N ARG A 198 -21.29 4.44 6.51
CA ARG A 198 -20.15 5.33 6.75
C ARG A 198 -20.40 6.76 6.29
N GLU A 199 -20.95 6.93 5.09
CA GLU A 199 -21.22 8.26 4.52
C GLU A 199 -22.28 9.00 5.33
N LYS A 200 -23.31 8.31 5.82
CA LYS A 200 -24.34 8.92 6.69
C LYS A 200 -23.73 9.45 7.99
N ILE A 201 -22.83 8.67 8.61
CA ILE A 201 -22.14 9.09 9.84
C ILE A 201 -21.23 10.28 9.55
N ARG A 202 -20.47 10.24 8.44
CA ARG A 202 -19.64 11.37 8.00
C ARG A 202 -20.49 12.63 7.83
N ASP A 203 -21.63 12.53 7.17
CA ASP A 203 -22.50 13.68 6.91
C ASP A 203 -23.08 14.27 8.22
N ILE A 204 -23.41 13.42 9.21
CA ILE A 204 -23.80 13.88 10.56
C ILE A 204 -22.65 14.61 11.25
N LEU A 205 -21.43 14.05 11.21
CA LEU A 205 -20.25 14.69 11.80
C LEU A 205 -20.00 16.05 11.15
N LEU A 206 -20.09 16.15 9.83
CA LEU A 206 -19.86 17.41 9.11
C LEU A 206 -20.95 18.47 9.35
N ALA A 207 -22.14 18.06 9.79
CA ALA A 207 -23.22 18.95 10.15
C ALA A 207 -23.21 19.34 11.64
N THR A 208 -22.34 18.72 12.44
CA THR A 208 -22.24 19.01 13.88
C THR A 208 -21.33 20.21 14.10
N ASP A 209 -21.80 21.16 14.89
CA ASP A 209 -20.98 22.25 15.39
C ASP A 209 -20.14 21.76 16.58
N PHE A 210 -18.82 21.80 16.43
CA PHE A 210 -17.87 21.39 17.46
C PHE A 210 -17.27 22.58 18.20
N SER A 211 -17.71 23.82 17.95
CA SER A 211 -17.15 25.01 18.59
C SER A 211 -17.41 25.12 20.10
N SER A 212 -18.25 24.23 20.66
CA SER A 212 -18.66 24.23 22.06
C SER A 212 -18.02 23.14 22.92
N ILE A 213 -17.00 22.44 22.41
CA ILE A 213 -16.27 21.35 23.09
C ILE A 213 -14.82 21.78 23.29
#